data_AF-A0A5Y3PYN7-F1
#
_entry.id   AF-A0A5Y3PYN7-F1
#
_cell.length_a   1.000
_cell.length_b   1.000
_cell.length_c   1.000
_cell.angle_alpha   90.00
_cell.angle_beta   90.00
_cell.angle_gamma   90.00
#
_symmetry.space_group_name_H-M   'P 1'
#
loop_
_entity.id
_entity.type
_entity.pdbx_description
1 polymer ?
#
loop_
_entity_poly.entity_id
_entity_poly.type
_entity_poly.pdbx_seq_one_letter_code
_entity_poly.pdbx_strand_id
1 'polypeptide(L)' 'MGVVEGYSADLYCDCDKCQSAKSDHKKSFLELVGENRSEINREAKLLGWTITKDRMNCYAPGHAAKGGQS' A
#
# COMPACT_ATOMS: atom_id res chain seq x y z
N MET A 1 29.91 9.43 -2.67
CA MET A 1 28.72 8.55 -2.76
C MET A 1 27.94 8.74 -1.47
N GLY A 2 26.89 9.55 -1.51
CA GLY A 2 26.04 9.77 -0.33
C GLY A 2 25.02 8.65 -0.27
N VAL A 3 25.09 7.83 0.77
CA VAL A 3 23.94 7.02 1.17
C VAL A 3 22.92 8.02 1.71
N VAL A 4 21.89 8.31 0.91
CA VAL A 4 20.70 8.96 1.44
C VAL A 4 20.03 7.91 2.33
N GLU A 5 19.94 8.16 3.63
CA GLU A 5 19.09 7.37 4.52
C GLU A 5 17.64 7.68 4.13
N GLY A 6 17.19 7.07 3.05
CA GLY A 6 15.81 7.10 2.56
C GLY A 6 15.14 5.79 2.94
N TYR A 7 13.99 5.89 3.60
CA TYR A 7 13.08 4.77 3.77
C TYR A 7 12.21 4.65 2.52
N SER A 8 12.46 3.61 1.70
CA SER A 8 11.58 3.25 0.59
C SER A 8 10.59 2.16 1.01
N ALA A 9 9.38 2.22 0.45
CA ALA A 9 8.34 1.24 0.71
C ALA A 9 7.55 0.91 -0.55
N ASP A 10 7.47 -0.38 -0.83
CA ASP A 10 6.66 -0.95 -1.89
C ASP A 10 5.31 -1.39 -1.31
N LEU A 11 4.23 -0.71 -1.69
CA LEU A 11 2.87 -1.02 -1.28
C LEU A 11 2.18 -1.85 -2.36
N TYR A 12 1.65 -2.99 -1.95
CA TYR A 12 0.83 -3.86 -2.79
C TYR A 12 -0.57 -3.96 -2.22
N CYS A 13 -1.58 -3.90 -3.10
CA CYS A 13 -2.96 -4.07 -2.68
C CYS A 13 -3.27 -5.54 -2.33
N ASP A 14 -3.65 -5.79 -1.08
CA ASP A 14 -4.01 -7.11 -0.54
C ASP A 14 -5.54 -7.35 -0.57
N CYS A 15 -6.24 -6.74 -1.53
CA CYS A 15 -7.67 -6.95 -1.69
C CYS A 15 -7.98 -8.39 -2.13
N ASP A 16 -9.16 -8.93 -1.81
CA ASP A 16 -9.51 -10.31 -2.22
C ASP A 16 -9.38 -10.50 -3.74
N LYS A 17 -9.86 -9.54 -4.54
CA LYS A 17 -9.74 -9.59 -6.00
C LYS A 17 -8.28 -9.59 -6.47
N CYS A 18 -7.40 -8.91 -5.74
CA CYS A 18 -5.98 -8.75 -6.03
C CYS A 18 -5.17 -10.00 -5.64
N GLN A 19 -5.64 -10.72 -4.61
CA GLN A 19 -5.02 -11.91 -4.04
C GLN A 19 -5.55 -13.20 -4.69
N SER A 20 -6.86 -13.27 -4.97
CA SER A 20 -7.54 -14.39 -5.61
C SER A 20 -7.27 -14.49 -7.11
N ALA A 21 -6.89 -13.38 -7.76
CA ALA A 21 -6.46 -13.42 -9.14
C ALA A 21 -5.09 -14.08 -9.25
N LYS A 22 -5.09 -15.35 -9.65
CA LYS A 22 -3.90 -16.06 -10.11
C LYS A 22 -3.39 -15.37 -11.39
N SER A 23 -2.46 -14.44 -11.20
CA SER A 23 -1.42 -14.03 -12.14
C SER A 23 -1.64 -12.87 -13.13
N ASP A 24 -2.85 -12.35 -13.38
CA ASP A 24 -3.01 -11.30 -14.44
C ASP A 24 -3.84 -10.06 -14.08
N HIS A 25 -4.45 -9.98 -12.89
CA HIS A 25 -5.02 -8.71 -12.46
C HIS A 25 -3.87 -7.80 -12.04
N LYS A 26 -3.72 -6.66 -12.74
CA LYS A 26 -2.88 -5.51 -12.37
C LYS A 26 -2.99 -5.29 -10.86
N LYS A 27 -2.04 -5.82 -10.09
CA LYS A 27 -1.96 -5.52 -8.66
C LYS A 27 -1.67 -4.04 -8.58
N SER A 28 -2.56 -3.28 -7.96
CA SER A 28 -2.28 -1.88 -7.69
C SER A 28 -1.00 -1.84 -6.86
N PHE A 29 0.00 -1.17 -7.40
CA PHE A 29 1.34 -1.03 -6.86
C PHE A 29 1.58 0.47 -6.64
N LEU A 30 2.21 0.80 -5.53
CA LEU A 30 2.66 2.15 -5.23
C LEU A 30 4.04 2.07 -4.58
N GLU A 31 5.00 2.72 -5.21
CA GLU A 31 6.34 2.95 -4.64
C GLU A 31 6.32 4.31 -3.95
N LEU A 32 6.78 4.36 -2.70
CA LEU A 32 6.98 5.59 -1.95
C LEU A 32 8.39 5.65 -1.40
N VAL A 33 8.97 6.85 -1.40
CA VAL A 33 10.30 7.11 -0.85
C VAL A 33 10.21 8.32 0.06
N GLY A 34 10.62 8.16 1.31
CA GLY A 34 10.58 9.22 2.30
C GLY A 34 11.69 9.03 3.33
N GLU A 35 11.74 9.88 4.35
CA GLU A 35 12.79 9.80 5.37
C GLU A 35 12.47 8.76 6.46
N ASN A 36 11.19 8.42 6.63
CA ASN A 36 10.73 7.49 7.66
C ASN A 36 9.37 6.86 7.33
N ARG A 37 9.01 5.79 8.05
CA ARG A 37 7.73 5.05 7.88
C ARG A 37 6.48 5.91 8.08
N SER A 38 6.54 6.93 8.93
CA SER A 38 5.39 7.79 9.22
C SER A 38 5.05 8.66 8.01
N GLU A 39 6.08 9.20 7.34
CA GLU A 39 5.95 9.96 6.09
C GLU A 39 5.34 9.08 4.99
N ILE A 40 5.89 7.88 4.75
CA ILE A 40 5.32 6.91 3.81
C ILE A 40 3.85 6.63 4.09
N ASN A 41 3.49 6.34 5.35
CA ASN A 41 2.11 6.06 5.73
C ASN A 41 1.18 7.26 5.48
N ARG A 42 1.70 8.47 5.67
CA ARG A 42 0.96 9.70 5.42
C ARG A 42 0.78 9.93 3.92
N GLU A 43 1.84 9.79 3.13
CA GLU A 43 1.78 9.88 1.67
C GLU A 43 0.85 8.84 1.07
N ALA A 44 0.92 7.59 1.51
CA ALA A 44 0.02 6.53 1.10
C ALA A 44 -1.44 6.93 1.33
N LYS A 45 -1.77 7.43 2.54
CA LYS A 45 -3.11 7.92 2.87
C LYS A 45 -3.55 9.11 2.02
N LEU A 46 -2.65 10.04 1.72
CA LEU A 46 -2.93 11.19 0.85
C LEU A 46 -3.25 10.75 -0.59
N LEU A 47 -2.59 9.69 -1.06
CA LEU A 47 -2.86 9.04 -2.34
C LEU A 47 -4.09 8.12 -2.30
N GLY A 48 -4.81 8.08 -1.18
CA GLY A 48 -6.04 7.31 -1.01
C GLY A 48 -5.81 5.83 -0.68
N TRP A 49 -4.58 5.43 -0.38
CA TRP A 49 -4.30 4.08 0.10
C TRP A 49 -4.70 3.92 1.56
N THR A 50 -5.26 2.75 1.87
CA THR A 50 -5.64 2.38 3.23
C THR A 50 -4.69 1.32 3.75
N ILE A 51 -4.00 1.61 4.85
CA ILE A 51 -3.12 0.67 5.53
C ILE A 51 -3.80 0.28 6.84
N THR A 52 -3.93 -1.03 7.11
CA THR A 52 -4.61 -1.53 8.31
C THR A 52 -3.86 -1.15 9.59
N LYS A 53 -4.57 -1.16 10.72
CA LYS A 53 -3.99 -0.88 12.04
C LYS A 53 -2.87 -1.87 12.42
N ASP A 54 -3.01 -3.11 11.97
CA ASP A 54 -2.02 -4.17 12.12
C ASP A 54 -0.80 -3.97 11.19
N ARG A 55 -0.91 -3.05 10.22
CA ARG A 55 0.14 -2.66 9.26
C ARG A 55 0.66 -3.80 8.37
N MET A 56 0.02 -4.96 8.41
CA MET A 56 0.34 -6.09 7.54
C MET A 56 -0.40 -6.01 6.19
N ASN A 57 -1.52 -5.28 6.12
CA ASN A 57 -2.35 -5.23 4.91
C ASN A 57 -2.50 -3.80 4.38
N CYS A 58 -2.39 -3.66 3.07
CA CYS A 58 -2.53 -2.40 2.35
C CYS A 58 -3.59 -2.53 1.26
N TYR A 59 -4.38 -1.49 1.04
CA TYR A 59 -5.43 -1.45 0.04
C TYR A 59 -5.29 -0.19 -0.81
N ALA A 60 -5.33 -0.38 -2.12
CA ALA A 60 -5.33 0.72 -3.07
C ALA A 60 -6.63 1.55 -2.99
N PRO A 61 -6.61 2.81 -3.42
CA PRO A 61 -7.81 3.65 -3.45
C PRO A 61 -8.94 2.97 -4.23
N GLY A 62 -10.11 2.87 -3.60
CA GLY A 62 -11.29 2.20 -4.15
C GLY A 62 -11.30 0.67 -3.98
N HIS A 63 -10.28 0.08 -3.36
CA HIS A 63 -10.26 -1.34 -3.00
C HIS A 63 -10.68 -1.49 -1.54
N ALA A 64 -11.76 -2.24 -1.30
CA ALA A 64 -12.22 -2.53 0.05
C ALA A 64 -11.37 -3.64 0.70
N ALA A 65 -11.14 -3.51 2.00
CA ALA A 65 -10.62 -4.61 2.82
C ALA A 65 -11.58 -5.80 2.75
N LYS A 66 -11.05 -7.03 2.82
CA LYS A 66 -11.84 -8.26 3.01
C LYS A 66 -12.78 -8.04 4.22
N GLY A 67 -14.06 -7.78 3.95
CA GLY A 67 -15.08 -7.55 4.99
C GLY A 67 -15.65 -6.14 5.11
N GLY A 68 -15.23 -5.17 4.29
CA GLY A 68 -15.87 -3.84 4.24
C GLY A 68 -17.12 -3.84 3.35
N GLN A 69 -18.25 -4.34 3.85
CA GLN A 69 -19.57 -3.97 3.32
C GLN A 69 -19.87 -2.53 3.73
N SER A 70 -20.07 -1.64 2.76
CA SER A 70 -20.95 -0.47 2.85
C SER A 70 -21.30 -0.02 1.45
#